data_AF-A0A319D6W5-F1
#
_entry.id   AF-A0A319D6W5-F1
#
_cell.length_a   1.000
_cell.length_b   1.000
_cell.length_c   1.000
_cell.angle_alpha   90.00
_cell.angle_beta   90.00
_cell.angle_gamma   90.00
#
_symmetry.space_group_name_H-M   'P 1'
#
loop_
_entity.id
_entity.type
_entity.pdbx_description
1 polymer ?
#
loop_
_entity_poly.entity_id
_entity_poly.type
_entity_poly.pdbx_seq_one_letter_code
_entity_poly.pdbx_strand_id
1 'polypeptide(L)'
;MSSIILTPMDAEPFTLGPPIEALQGHKDYVSWRRQVRQRLMRWSITDIIEPGHLRPGPASPGYRYFEILEQTVLHWLHASTFNGVLKDERFLALAPETPVEFMQLIHVIVCDISVPEASKIWQDTVSLGRLYTGPANGLPIERFVNLLKDRVELCNLVNFPITPLQAAYILFEGIECYGREAEQLVAQLETPLRIQGMKSITDKELDVIFEEARQLGQAQTPAPGSPNMDALEIPLDQPPENLVAAPDNTFDSLLNPGLPVGMSPTGFTPYDLLESSPEGM
;
A
#
# COMPACT_ATOMS: atom_id res chain seq x y z
N MET A 1 -21.20 -21.54 27.11
CA MET A 1 -20.08 -20.72 27.59
C MET A 1 -18.83 -21.56 27.46
N SER A 2 -18.10 -21.40 26.36
CA SER A 2 -16.90 -22.19 26.09
C SER A 2 -15.70 -21.41 26.60
N SER A 3 -15.15 -21.84 27.73
CA SER A 3 -13.89 -21.32 28.27
C SER A 3 -12.74 -21.82 27.42
N ILE A 4 -12.03 -20.92 26.74
CA ILE A 4 -10.73 -21.24 26.13
C ILE A 4 -9.73 -21.33 27.28
N ILE A 5 -9.39 -22.55 27.66
CA ILE A 5 -8.27 -22.82 28.56
C ILE A 5 -7.01 -22.72 27.68
N LEU A 6 -6.32 -21.58 27.74
CA LEU A 6 -4.93 -21.49 27.27
C LEU A 6 -4.07 -22.19 28.32
N THR A 7 -3.82 -23.49 28.13
CA THR A 7 -2.81 -24.22 28.87
C THR A 7 -1.45 -23.52 28.72
N PRO A 8 -0.64 -23.42 29.78
CA PRO A 8 0.74 -22.97 29.67
C PRO A 8 1.51 -24.10 28.98
N MET A 9 1.54 -24.08 27.65
CA MET A 9 2.51 -24.87 26.90
C MET A 9 3.89 -24.32 27.23
N ASP A 10 4.81 -25.23 27.51
CA ASP A 10 6.25 -25.01 27.50
C ASP A 10 6.63 -24.10 26.32
N ALA A 11 6.81 -22.80 26.60
CA ALA A 11 6.95 -21.80 25.57
C ALA A 11 8.38 -21.88 25.02
N GLU A 12 8.57 -22.65 23.95
CA GLU A 12 9.65 -22.36 23.01
C GLU A 12 9.60 -20.85 22.70
N PRO A 13 10.75 -20.15 22.69
CA PRO A 13 10.77 -18.72 22.43
C PRO A 13 10.07 -18.47 21.11
N PHE A 14 9.01 -17.66 21.15
CA PHE A 14 8.30 -17.19 19.97
C PHE A 14 9.32 -16.51 19.04
N THR A 15 9.82 -17.28 18.07
CA THR A 15 10.82 -16.83 17.12
C THR A 15 10.06 -16.32 15.91
N LEU A 16 9.93 -15.00 15.87
CA LEU A 16 9.40 -14.30 14.71
C LEU A 16 10.24 -14.72 13.49
N GLY A 17 9.58 -15.40 12.54
CA GLY A 17 10.18 -16.06 11.37
C GLY A 17 10.94 -15.13 10.40
N PRO A 18 11.25 -15.57 9.16
CA PRO A 18 12.25 -14.93 8.30
C PRO A 18 12.04 -13.42 8.14
N PRO A 19 13.11 -12.61 8.03
CA PRO A 19 13.01 -11.16 8.02
C PRO A 19 12.07 -10.68 6.89
N ILE A 20 11.23 -9.69 7.21
CA ILE A 20 10.59 -8.87 6.17
C ILE A 20 11.62 -7.85 5.67
N GLU A 21 11.39 -7.27 4.50
CA GLU A 21 12.22 -6.15 4.04
C GLU A 21 12.13 -5.00 5.05
N ALA A 22 13.26 -4.35 5.34
CA ALA A 22 13.27 -3.26 6.30
C ALA A 22 12.65 -2.01 5.67
N LEU A 23 11.78 -1.32 6.41
CA LEU A 23 11.17 -0.06 5.97
C LEU A 23 12.22 1.03 5.81
N GLN A 24 12.45 1.49 4.58
CA GLN A 24 13.41 2.54 4.24
C GLN A 24 12.75 3.91 4.14
N GLY A 25 11.50 3.99 3.69
CA GLY A 25 10.75 5.24 3.58
C GLY A 25 9.39 5.06 2.92
N HIS A 26 8.91 6.11 2.24
CA HIS A 26 7.55 6.13 1.68
C HIS A 26 7.36 5.19 0.49
N LYS A 27 8.43 4.93 -0.27
CA LYS A 27 8.36 4.11 -1.49
C LYS A 27 8.02 2.65 -1.21
N ASP A 28 8.49 2.12 -0.10
CA ASP A 28 8.34 0.73 0.30
C ASP A 28 7.32 0.55 1.43
N TYR A 29 6.76 1.64 1.96
CA TYR A 29 5.80 1.63 3.06
C TYR A 29 4.61 0.69 2.85
N VAL A 30 3.97 0.74 1.68
CA VAL A 30 2.79 -0.09 1.38
C VAL A 30 3.15 -1.58 1.36
N SER A 31 4.25 -1.94 0.70
CA SER A 31 4.77 -3.30 0.68
C SER A 31 5.13 -3.77 2.08
N TRP A 32 5.89 -2.96 2.83
CA TRP A 32 6.29 -3.23 4.20
C TRP A 32 5.08 -3.48 5.11
N ARG A 33 4.08 -2.59 5.09
CA ARG A 33 2.85 -2.71 5.89
C ARG A 33 2.08 -3.98 5.56
N ARG A 34 2.02 -4.35 4.28
CA ARG A 34 1.41 -5.60 3.83
C ARG A 34 2.18 -6.82 4.32
N GLN A 35 3.51 -6.80 4.24
CA GLN A 35 4.36 -7.87 4.80
C GLN A 35 4.16 -8.02 6.31
N VAL A 36 4.09 -6.90 7.06
CA VAL A 36 3.80 -6.89 8.50
C VAL A 36 2.48 -7.60 8.79
N ARG A 37 1.39 -7.16 8.14
CA ARG A 37 0.06 -7.76 8.33
C ARG A 37 0.03 -9.24 7.97
N GLN A 38 0.65 -9.64 6.87
CA GLN A 38 0.72 -11.05 6.47
C GLN A 38 1.44 -11.91 7.50
N ARG A 39 2.50 -11.39 8.14
CA ARG A 39 3.21 -12.12 9.20
C ARG A 39 2.39 -12.25 10.46
N LEU A 40 1.78 -11.16 10.93
CA LEU A 40 0.90 -11.20 12.09
C LEU A 40 -0.31 -12.11 11.87
N MET A 41 -0.86 -12.14 10.64
CA MET A 41 -1.92 -13.06 10.26
C MET A 41 -1.47 -14.52 10.29
N ARG A 42 -0.28 -14.85 9.79
CA ARG A 42 0.28 -16.22 9.88
C ARG A 42 0.46 -16.70 11.31
N TRP A 43 0.81 -15.79 12.22
CA TRP A 43 0.91 -16.08 13.65
C TRP A 43 -0.43 -15.99 14.39
N SER A 44 -1.52 -15.63 13.72
CA SER A 44 -2.85 -15.43 14.31
C SER A 44 -2.88 -14.37 15.42
N ILE A 45 -2.13 -13.28 15.24
CA ILE A 45 -1.99 -12.18 16.21
C ILE A 45 -2.18 -10.79 15.58
N THR A 46 -2.87 -10.70 14.44
CA THR A 46 -3.11 -9.42 13.73
C THR A 46 -3.70 -8.34 14.63
N ASP A 47 -4.55 -8.75 15.57
CA ASP A 47 -5.23 -7.89 16.53
C ASP A 47 -4.28 -7.02 17.38
N ILE A 48 -3.01 -7.40 17.51
CA ILE A 48 -2.03 -6.69 18.33
C ILE A 48 -1.64 -5.31 17.78
N ILE A 49 -1.86 -5.07 16.48
CA ILE A 49 -1.63 -3.77 15.83
C ILE A 49 -2.93 -3.02 15.54
N GLU A 50 -4.09 -3.58 15.89
CA GLU A 50 -5.39 -2.99 15.60
C GLU A 50 -5.80 -2.02 16.73
N PRO A 51 -6.04 -0.72 16.43
CA PRO A 51 -6.34 0.28 17.46
C PRO A 51 -7.59 0.00 18.30
N GLY A 52 -8.54 -0.75 17.75
CA GLY A 52 -9.82 -1.06 18.40
C GLY A 52 -9.84 -2.36 19.21
N HIS A 53 -8.74 -3.12 19.25
CA HIS A 53 -8.72 -4.40 19.96
C HIS A 53 -8.65 -4.21 21.47
N LEU A 54 -9.53 -4.89 22.20
CA LEU A 54 -9.59 -4.81 23.66
C LEU A 54 -8.38 -5.54 24.27
N ARG A 55 -7.48 -4.77 24.88
CA ARG A 55 -6.33 -5.33 25.57
C ARG A 55 -6.76 -5.92 26.92
N PRO A 56 -6.25 -7.10 27.29
CA PRO A 56 -6.53 -7.67 28.60
C PRO A 56 -6.00 -6.73 29.68
N GLY A 57 -6.82 -6.46 30.70
CA GLY A 57 -6.34 -5.70 31.87
C GLY A 57 -5.40 -6.53 32.74
N PRO A 58 -4.59 -5.91 33.62
CA PRO A 58 -3.61 -6.62 34.48
C PRO A 58 -4.18 -7.74 35.35
N ALA A 59 -5.47 -7.67 35.68
CA ALA A 59 -6.18 -8.69 36.46
C ALA A 59 -6.70 -9.87 35.61
N SER A 60 -6.58 -9.81 34.29
CA SER A 60 -7.14 -10.80 33.37
C SER A 60 -6.22 -12.01 33.24
N PRO A 61 -6.76 -13.25 33.23
CA PRO A 61 -6.00 -14.42 32.81
C PRO A 61 -5.42 -14.19 31.41
N GLY A 62 -4.10 -14.36 31.25
CA GLY A 62 -3.41 -14.15 29.98
C GLY A 62 -2.76 -12.78 29.78
N TYR A 63 -2.93 -11.83 30.71
CA TYR A 63 -2.29 -10.50 30.63
C TYR A 63 -0.77 -10.57 30.43
N ARG A 64 -0.07 -11.38 31.23
CA ARG A 64 1.40 -11.54 31.12
C ARG A 64 1.85 -12.10 29.77
N TYR A 65 1.07 -13.03 29.22
CA TYR A 65 1.38 -13.57 27.89
C TYR A 65 1.18 -12.51 26.81
N PHE A 66 0.08 -11.76 26.88
CA PHE A 66 -0.20 -10.65 25.97
C PHE A 66 0.89 -9.57 26.05
N GLU A 67 1.30 -9.17 27.25
CA GLU A 67 2.37 -8.19 27.49
C GLU A 67 3.70 -8.62 26.84
N ILE A 68 4.11 -9.89 27.03
CA ILE A 68 5.32 -10.43 26.39
C ILE A 68 5.20 -10.44 24.87
N LEU A 69 4.04 -10.86 24.34
CA LEU A 69 3.79 -10.90 22.91
C LEU A 69 3.84 -9.49 22.30
N GLU A 70 3.22 -8.51 22.97
CA GLU A 70 3.19 -7.11 22.56
C GLU A 70 4.58 -6.52 22.48
N GLN A 71 5.39 -6.71 23.53
CA GLN A 71 6.78 -6.28 23.52
C GLN A 71 7.59 -6.99 22.45
N THR A 72 7.37 -8.29 22.22
CA THR A 72 8.09 -9.05 21.20
C THR A 72 7.79 -8.53 19.80
N VAL A 73 6.51 -8.22 19.50
CA VAL A 73 6.11 -7.63 18.23
C VAL A 73 6.68 -6.22 18.08
N LEU A 74 6.66 -5.40 19.13
CA LEU A 74 7.24 -4.05 19.09
C LEU A 74 8.73 -4.10 18.74
N HIS A 75 9.54 -4.91 19.45
CA HIS A 75 10.96 -5.05 19.15
C HIS A 75 11.22 -5.50 17.72
N TRP A 76 10.38 -6.37 17.18
CA TRP A 76 10.49 -6.81 15.79
C TRP A 76 10.11 -5.75 14.78
N LEU A 77 9.09 -4.93 15.05
CA LEU A 77 8.76 -3.78 14.22
C LEU A 77 9.92 -2.78 14.18
N HIS A 78 10.56 -2.53 15.32
CA HIS A 78 11.80 -1.74 15.39
C HIS A 78 12.92 -2.36 14.54
N ALA A 79 13.19 -3.66 14.70
CA ALA A 79 14.22 -4.36 13.93
C ALA A 79 13.92 -4.39 12.41
N SER A 80 12.65 -4.30 12.04
CA SER A 80 12.17 -4.29 10.65
C SER A 80 12.02 -2.88 10.06
N THR A 81 12.57 -1.86 10.73
CA THR A 81 12.52 -0.47 10.27
C THR A 81 13.93 0.10 10.20
N PHE A 82 14.26 0.76 9.09
CA PHE A 82 15.58 1.35 8.90
C PHE A 82 15.83 2.45 9.93
N ASN A 83 17.07 2.51 10.44
CA ASN A 83 17.48 3.47 11.46
C ASN A 83 17.28 4.94 11.05
N GLY A 84 17.24 5.25 9.75
CA GLY A 84 16.93 6.60 9.27
C GLY A 84 15.52 7.05 9.66
N VAL A 85 14.53 6.16 9.53
CA VAL A 85 13.13 6.42 9.90
C VAL A 85 12.99 6.53 11.43
N LEU A 86 13.65 5.64 12.18
CA LEU A 86 13.61 5.63 13.65
C LEU A 86 14.33 6.84 14.29
N LYS A 87 15.17 7.55 13.52
CA LYS A 87 15.86 8.78 13.96
C LYS A 87 15.07 10.05 13.69
N ASP A 88 13.88 9.95 13.09
CA ASP A 88 12.97 11.09 12.96
C ASP A 88 12.68 11.69 14.36
N GLU A 89 12.72 13.02 14.46
CA GLU A 89 12.55 13.72 15.74
C GLU A 89 11.21 13.39 16.41
N ARG A 90 10.16 13.16 15.62
CA ARG A 90 8.83 12.78 16.12
C ARG A 90 8.85 11.38 16.69
N PHE A 91 9.59 10.46 16.06
CA PHE A 91 9.76 9.09 16.58
C PHE A 91 10.44 9.11 17.95
N LEU A 92 11.52 9.89 18.06
CA LEU A 92 12.30 10.03 19.29
C LEU A 92 11.51 10.75 20.39
N ALA A 93 10.70 11.75 20.03
CA ALA A 93 9.91 12.52 20.98
C ALA A 93 8.73 11.74 21.57
N LEU A 94 8.05 10.92 20.76
CA LEU A 94 6.87 10.16 21.18
C LEU A 94 7.21 8.78 21.74
N ALA A 95 8.31 8.15 21.30
CA ALA A 95 8.83 6.88 21.80
C ALA A 95 7.72 5.82 22.01
N PRO A 96 7.14 5.25 20.92
CA PRO A 96 5.97 4.40 21.00
C PRO A 96 6.22 3.18 21.91
N GLU A 97 5.32 2.93 22.85
CA GLU A 97 5.44 1.86 23.85
C GLU A 97 4.67 0.60 23.43
N THR A 98 3.85 0.71 22.38
CA THR A 98 2.98 -0.36 21.91
C THR A 98 3.06 -0.53 20.38
N PRO A 99 2.82 -1.73 19.82
CA PRO A 99 2.80 -1.95 18.38
C PRO A 99 1.80 -1.07 17.64
N VAL A 100 0.65 -0.76 18.26
CA VAL A 100 -0.36 0.14 17.69
C VAL A 100 0.19 1.55 17.51
N GLU A 101 0.77 2.11 18.57
CA GLU A 101 1.38 3.45 18.54
C GLU A 101 2.54 3.50 17.54
N PHE A 102 3.35 2.45 17.49
CA PHE A 102 4.43 2.32 16.51
C PHE A 102 3.88 2.40 15.09
N MET A 103 2.87 1.60 14.75
CA MET A 103 2.29 1.58 13.41
C MET A 103 1.66 2.92 13.02
N GLN A 104 0.99 3.59 13.97
CA GLN A 104 0.40 4.91 13.75
C GLN A 104 1.47 5.99 13.54
N LEU A 105 2.53 5.98 14.34
CA LEU A 105 3.61 6.96 14.25
C LEU A 105 4.44 6.79 12.98
N ILE A 106 4.78 5.55 12.63
CA ILE A 106 5.47 5.26 11.36
C ILE A 106 4.62 5.71 10.17
N HIS A 107 3.31 5.48 10.20
CA HIS A 107 2.42 5.99 9.15
C HIS A 107 2.55 7.51 9.00
N VAL A 108 2.47 8.26 10.10
CA VAL A 108 2.63 9.72 10.09
C VAL A 108 4.00 10.11 9.54
N ILE A 109 5.08 9.53 10.05
CA ILE A 109 6.44 9.90 9.66
C ILE A 109 6.68 9.69 8.16
N VAL A 110 6.20 8.55 7.65
CA VAL A 110 6.51 8.09 6.31
C VAL A 110 5.56 8.68 5.27
N CYS A 111 4.32 9.00 5.64
CA CYS A 111 3.33 9.57 4.73
C CYS A 111 3.25 11.10 4.80
N ASP A 112 3.77 11.74 5.85
CA ASP A 112 3.90 13.19 5.95
C ASP A 112 5.11 13.67 5.15
N ILE A 113 4.91 13.77 3.83
CA ILE A 113 5.91 14.22 2.87
C ILE A 113 5.55 15.58 2.30
N SER A 114 6.54 16.25 1.71
CA SER A 114 6.33 17.57 1.10
C SER A 114 5.40 17.50 -0.12
N VAL A 115 4.63 18.57 -0.37
CA VAL A 115 3.77 18.70 -1.55
C VAL A 115 4.50 18.41 -2.88
N PRO A 116 5.73 18.92 -3.12
CA PRO A 116 6.48 18.59 -4.34
C PRO A 116 6.81 17.10 -4.47
N GLU A 117 7.10 16.43 -3.35
CA GLU A 117 7.41 15.00 -3.34
C GLU A 117 6.17 14.15 -3.56
N ALA A 118 5.05 14.49 -2.90
CA ALA A 118 3.77 13.83 -3.13
C ALA A 118 3.29 14.01 -4.58
N SER A 119 3.44 15.22 -5.14
CA SER A 119 3.16 15.49 -6.55
C SER A 119 4.03 14.65 -7.48
N LYS A 120 5.31 14.42 -7.13
CA LYS A 120 6.20 13.56 -7.91
C LYS A 120 5.73 12.10 -7.87
N ILE A 121 5.38 11.58 -6.70
CA ILE A 121 4.83 10.21 -6.55
C ILE A 121 3.57 10.04 -7.41
N TRP A 122 2.68 11.03 -7.39
CA TRP A 122 1.47 11.03 -8.21
C TRP A 122 1.80 11.01 -9.71
N GLN A 123 2.71 11.88 -10.17
CA GLN A 123 3.14 11.94 -11.57
C GLN A 123 3.80 10.64 -12.03
N ASP A 124 4.67 10.07 -11.21
CA ASP A 124 5.32 8.77 -11.47
C ASP A 124 4.25 7.68 -11.58
N THR A 125 3.22 7.71 -10.72
CA THR A 125 2.11 6.76 -10.71
C THR A 125 1.25 6.85 -11.97
N VAL A 126 0.86 8.06 -12.38
CA VAL A 126 0.08 8.28 -13.61
C VAL A 126 0.89 7.88 -14.86
N SER A 127 2.21 7.96 -14.79
CA SER A 127 3.10 7.58 -15.88
C SER A 127 3.38 6.07 -15.95
N LEU A 128 2.94 5.28 -14.97
CA LEU A 128 3.22 3.83 -14.92
C LEU A 128 2.74 3.10 -16.18
N GLY A 129 1.54 3.41 -16.66
CA GLY A 129 0.99 2.82 -17.88
C GLY A 129 1.97 2.97 -19.04
N ARG A 130 2.37 4.21 -19.33
CA ARG A 130 3.37 4.55 -20.36
C ARG A 130 4.72 3.89 -20.15
N LEU A 131 5.27 3.95 -18.93
CA LEU A 131 6.64 3.48 -18.63
C LEU A 131 6.81 1.96 -18.83
N TYR A 132 5.74 1.20 -18.61
CA TYR A 132 5.75 -0.25 -18.71
C TYR A 132 5.00 -0.80 -19.93
N THR A 133 4.62 0.08 -20.86
CA THR A 133 4.13 -0.33 -22.18
C THR A 133 5.25 -0.86 -23.06
N GLY A 134 4.98 -1.97 -23.74
CA GLY A 134 5.78 -2.50 -24.83
C GLY A 134 6.59 -3.77 -24.51
N PRO A 135 6.97 -4.54 -25.54
CA PRO A 135 7.56 -5.88 -25.41
C PRO A 135 8.99 -5.90 -24.84
N ALA A 136 9.67 -4.76 -24.75
CA ALA A 136 11.04 -4.66 -24.24
C ALA A 136 11.13 -4.36 -22.73
N ASN A 137 10.08 -3.75 -22.16
CA ASN A 137 10.05 -3.26 -20.78
C ASN A 137 8.94 -3.91 -19.93
N GLY A 138 8.13 -4.79 -20.54
CA GLY A 138 6.89 -5.28 -19.95
C GLY A 138 7.12 -6.18 -18.73
N LEU A 139 6.81 -5.65 -17.55
CA LEU A 139 6.63 -6.49 -16.36
C LEU A 139 5.50 -7.50 -16.60
N PRO A 140 5.58 -8.74 -16.11
CA PRO A 140 4.43 -9.64 -16.12
C PRO A 140 3.18 -8.92 -15.60
N ILE A 141 2.02 -9.09 -16.26
CA ILE A 141 0.79 -8.34 -15.94
C ILE A 141 0.49 -8.36 -14.44
N GLU A 142 0.67 -9.51 -13.78
CA GLU A 142 0.51 -9.62 -12.32
C GLU A 142 1.41 -8.67 -11.52
N ARG A 143 2.69 -8.54 -11.91
CA ARG A 143 3.61 -7.61 -11.25
C ARG A 143 3.22 -6.16 -11.53
N PHE A 144 2.78 -5.84 -12.75
CA PHE A 144 2.30 -4.49 -13.08
C PHE A 144 1.06 -4.11 -12.27
N VAL A 145 0.06 -5.01 -12.17
CA VAL A 145 -1.15 -4.81 -11.37
C VAL A 145 -0.80 -4.59 -9.89
N ASN A 146 0.10 -5.39 -9.33
CA ASN A 146 0.52 -5.25 -7.93
C ASN A 146 1.26 -3.91 -7.70
N LEU A 147 2.14 -3.53 -8.61
CA LEU A 147 2.84 -2.24 -8.56
C LEU A 147 1.86 -1.07 -8.62
N LEU A 148 0.89 -1.12 -9.53
CA LEU A 148 -0.13 -0.08 -9.66
C LEU A 148 -1.00 0.01 -8.39
N LYS A 149 -1.43 -1.13 -7.83
CA LYS A 149 -2.14 -1.16 -6.54
C LYS A 149 -1.34 -0.48 -5.43
N ASP A 150 -0.07 -0.84 -5.29
CA ASP A 150 0.81 -0.26 -4.27
C ASP A 150 0.98 1.26 -4.44
N ARG A 151 1.11 1.71 -5.69
CA ARG A 151 1.29 3.13 -6.03
C ARG A 151 0.02 3.95 -5.84
N VAL A 152 -1.13 3.40 -6.16
CA VAL A 152 -2.45 4.00 -5.88
C VAL A 152 -2.67 4.12 -4.37
N GLU A 153 -2.37 3.06 -3.60
CA GLU A 153 -2.46 3.12 -2.13
C GLU A 153 -1.51 4.20 -1.57
N LEU A 154 -0.27 4.25 -2.03
CA LEU A 154 0.69 5.26 -1.60
C LEU A 154 0.20 6.68 -1.90
N CYS A 155 -0.30 6.95 -3.11
CA CYS A 155 -0.89 8.22 -3.51
C CYS A 155 -2.01 8.66 -2.56
N ASN A 156 -2.90 7.72 -2.21
CA ASN A 156 -3.98 7.97 -1.25
C ASN A 156 -3.44 8.31 0.15
N LEU A 157 -2.39 7.62 0.60
CA LEU A 157 -1.78 7.85 1.92
C LEU A 157 -1.05 9.19 2.02
N VAL A 158 -0.48 9.70 0.93
CA VAL A 158 0.24 10.99 0.90
C VAL A 158 -0.65 12.18 0.52
N ASN A 159 -1.98 12.02 0.60
CA ASN A 159 -3.00 13.04 0.30
C ASN A 159 -3.00 13.56 -1.15
N PHE A 160 -2.51 12.74 -2.10
CA PHE A 160 -2.60 12.99 -3.54
C PHE A 160 -3.31 11.82 -4.22
N PRO A 161 -4.63 11.65 -4.02
CA PRO A 161 -5.31 10.42 -4.38
C PRO A 161 -5.36 10.18 -5.90
N ILE A 162 -5.27 8.91 -6.28
CA ILE A 162 -5.61 8.44 -7.62
C ILE A 162 -7.03 7.89 -7.54
N THR A 163 -7.95 8.48 -8.30
CA THR A 163 -9.34 8.00 -8.32
C THR A 163 -9.42 6.60 -8.95
N PRO A 164 -10.44 5.79 -8.60
CA PRO A 164 -10.60 4.47 -9.21
C PRO A 164 -10.70 4.50 -10.74
N LEU A 165 -11.31 5.55 -11.29
CA LEU A 165 -11.37 5.77 -12.73
C LEU A 165 -9.97 6.01 -13.33
N GLN A 166 -9.15 6.86 -12.71
CA GLN A 166 -7.78 7.08 -13.16
C GLN A 166 -6.93 5.81 -13.06
N ALA A 167 -7.06 5.05 -11.96
CA ALA A 167 -6.35 3.78 -11.78
C ALA A 167 -6.70 2.76 -12.86
N ALA A 168 -7.99 2.63 -13.21
CA ALA A 168 -8.44 1.74 -14.29
C ALA A 168 -7.84 2.15 -15.64
N TYR A 169 -7.77 3.45 -15.93
CA TYR A 169 -7.15 3.96 -17.16
C TYR A 169 -5.63 3.73 -17.23
N ILE A 170 -4.91 3.94 -16.12
CA ILE A 170 -3.48 3.63 -16.04
C ILE A 170 -3.25 2.13 -16.26
N LEU A 171 -4.14 1.29 -15.72
CA LEU A 171 -4.11 -0.15 -15.96
C LEU A 171 -4.26 -0.48 -17.44
N PHE A 172 -5.30 0.06 -18.09
CA PHE A 172 -5.60 -0.22 -19.50
C PHE A 172 -4.43 0.15 -20.40
N GLU A 173 -3.89 1.37 -20.23
CA GLU A 173 -2.71 1.81 -20.96
C GLU A 173 -1.53 0.85 -20.74
N GLY A 174 -1.32 0.41 -19.49
CA GLY A 174 -0.25 -0.51 -19.15
C GLY A 174 -0.42 -1.93 -19.70
N ILE A 175 -1.64 -2.45 -19.91
CA ILE A 175 -1.86 -3.84 -20.34
C ILE A 175 -2.22 -4.01 -21.82
N GLU A 176 -2.59 -2.93 -22.52
CA GLU A 176 -3.03 -2.99 -23.93
C GLU A 176 -1.96 -3.63 -24.85
N CYS A 177 -0.68 -3.49 -24.51
CA CYS A 177 0.42 -4.06 -25.29
C CYS A 177 0.67 -5.56 -25.09
N TYR A 178 -0.07 -6.26 -24.22
CA TYR A 178 0.15 -7.69 -23.90
C TYR A 178 -0.57 -8.65 -24.87
N GLY A 179 -1.06 -8.14 -25.99
CA GLY A 179 -1.64 -8.91 -27.09
C GLY A 179 -3.17 -8.86 -27.15
N ARG A 180 -3.74 -9.56 -28.14
CA ARG A 180 -5.18 -9.42 -28.49
C ARG A 180 -6.15 -9.70 -27.36
N GLU A 181 -5.80 -10.59 -26.44
CA GLU A 181 -6.65 -10.94 -25.30
C GLU A 181 -6.72 -9.77 -24.30
N ALA A 182 -5.60 -9.07 -24.10
CA ALA A 182 -5.54 -7.86 -23.28
C ALA A 182 -6.29 -6.70 -23.94
N GLU A 183 -6.10 -6.51 -25.25
CA GLU A 183 -6.86 -5.52 -26.03
C GLU A 183 -8.38 -5.78 -25.95
N GLN A 184 -8.80 -7.04 -26.03
CA GLN A 184 -10.21 -7.42 -25.89
C GLN A 184 -10.75 -7.16 -24.48
N LEU A 185 -9.97 -7.46 -23.44
CA LEU A 185 -10.34 -7.18 -22.06
C LEU A 185 -10.49 -5.66 -21.84
N VAL A 186 -9.51 -4.87 -22.32
CA VAL A 186 -9.55 -3.40 -22.27
C VAL A 186 -10.81 -2.90 -22.99
N ALA A 187 -11.09 -3.37 -24.20
CA ALA A 187 -12.28 -2.95 -24.94
C ALA A 187 -13.60 -3.34 -24.22
N GLN A 188 -13.65 -4.52 -23.58
CA GLN A 188 -14.80 -4.98 -22.81
C GLN A 188 -15.04 -4.15 -21.54
N LEU A 189 -13.97 -3.72 -20.87
CA LEU A 189 -14.04 -2.96 -19.62
C LEU A 189 -14.17 -1.45 -19.86
N GLU A 190 -13.53 -0.90 -20.89
CA GLU A 190 -13.57 0.52 -21.23
C GLU A 190 -14.94 0.93 -21.82
N THR A 191 -15.59 0.05 -22.57
CA THR A 191 -16.88 0.35 -23.23
C THR A 191 -17.98 0.71 -22.22
N PRO A 192 -18.22 -0.09 -21.15
CA PRO A 192 -19.14 0.28 -20.07
C PRO A 192 -18.77 1.60 -19.37
N LEU A 193 -17.47 1.83 -19.15
CA LEU A 193 -16.96 3.02 -18.45
C LEU A 193 -17.15 4.30 -19.27
N ARG A 194 -16.97 4.24 -20.58
CA ARG A 194 -17.30 5.33 -21.52
C ARG A 194 -18.80 5.59 -21.60
N ILE A 195 -19.62 4.54 -21.66
CA ILE A 195 -21.09 4.65 -21.79
C ILE A 195 -21.74 5.19 -20.51
N GLN A 196 -21.23 4.81 -19.33
CA GLN A 196 -21.80 5.27 -18.06
C GLN A 196 -21.55 6.75 -17.75
N GLY A 197 -20.72 7.45 -18.55
CA GLY A 197 -20.55 8.90 -18.49
C GLY A 197 -20.16 9.40 -17.10
N MET A 198 -18.86 9.34 -16.77
CA MET A 198 -18.29 9.88 -15.53
C MET A 198 -18.97 9.45 -14.21
N LYS A 199 -19.83 8.42 -14.20
CA LYS A 199 -20.22 7.79 -12.93
C LYS A 199 -18.95 7.19 -12.33
N SER A 200 -18.63 7.63 -11.11
CA SER A 200 -17.45 7.19 -10.38
C SER A 200 -17.43 5.67 -10.26
N ILE A 201 -16.37 5.05 -10.78
CA ILE A 201 -16.02 3.67 -10.41
C ILE A 201 -15.80 3.65 -8.90
N THR A 202 -16.36 2.66 -8.23
CA THR A 202 -16.12 2.40 -6.81
C THR A 202 -14.82 1.62 -6.61
N ASP A 203 -14.19 1.72 -5.43
CA ASP A 203 -12.99 0.92 -5.13
C ASP A 203 -13.20 -0.59 -5.32
N LYS A 204 -14.42 -1.07 -5.03
CA LYS A 204 -14.80 -2.48 -5.25
C LYS A 204 -14.81 -2.88 -6.72
N GLU A 205 -15.29 -2.01 -7.60
CA GLU A 205 -15.28 -2.26 -9.04
C GLU A 205 -13.86 -2.21 -9.60
N LEU A 206 -13.01 -1.30 -9.10
CA LEU A 206 -11.59 -1.28 -9.43
C LEU A 206 -10.89 -2.57 -9.00
N ASP A 207 -11.16 -3.09 -7.80
CA ASP A 207 -10.59 -4.35 -7.34
C ASP A 207 -10.94 -5.52 -8.25
N VAL A 208 -12.18 -5.57 -8.77
CA VAL A 208 -12.60 -6.57 -9.75
C VAL A 208 -11.83 -6.40 -11.06
N ILE A 209 -11.72 -5.18 -11.58
CA ILE A 209 -10.95 -4.87 -12.80
C ILE A 209 -9.48 -5.31 -12.66
N PHE A 210 -8.85 -5.03 -11.51
CA PHE A 210 -7.49 -5.47 -11.25
C PHE A 210 -7.36 -7.00 -11.19
N GLU A 211 -8.33 -7.69 -10.60
CA GLU A 211 -8.29 -9.14 -10.50
C GLU A 211 -8.48 -9.82 -11.86
N GLU A 212 -9.36 -9.29 -12.71
CA GLU A 212 -9.53 -9.78 -14.09
C GLU A 212 -8.25 -9.60 -14.92
N ALA A 213 -7.60 -8.43 -14.83
CA ALA A 213 -6.32 -8.21 -15.48
C ALA A 213 -5.22 -9.16 -14.95
N ARG A 214 -5.22 -9.44 -13.64
CA ARG A 214 -4.25 -10.38 -13.04
C ARG A 214 -4.45 -11.81 -13.56
N GLN A 215 -5.70 -12.26 -13.70
CA GLN A 215 -6.02 -13.59 -14.25
C GLN A 215 -5.55 -13.75 -15.69
N LEU A 216 -5.61 -12.68 -16.50
CA LEU A 216 -5.05 -12.67 -17.85
C LEU A 216 -3.55 -13.00 -17.85
N GLY A 217 -2.78 -12.40 -16.93
CA GLY A 217 -1.36 -12.67 -16.78
C GLY A 217 -1.04 -14.12 -16.39
N GLN A 218 -1.89 -14.75 -15.57
CA GLN A 218 -1.73 -16.15 -15.15
C GLN A 218 -2.09 -17.14 -16.26
N ALA A 219 -3.05 -16.81 -17.12
CA ALA A 219 -3.41 -17.63 -18.28
C ALA A 219 -2.32 -17.65 -19.36
N GLN A 220 -1.47 -16.62 -19.43
CA GLN A 220 -0.38 -16.48 -20.39
C GLN A 220 0.96 -17.07 -19.92
N THR A 221 1.04 -17.61 -18.69
CA THR A 221 2.27 -18.27 -18.21
C THR A 221 2.42 -19.64 -18.88
N PRO A 222 3.54 -19.93 -19.59
CA PRO A 222 3.68 -21.20 -20.27
C PRO A 222 3.72 -22.38 -19.27
N ALA A 223 3.14 -23.50 -19.68
CA ALA A 223 3.16 -24.76 -18.93
C ALA A 223 4.57 -25.12 -18.42
N PRO A 224 4.70 -25.81 -17.28
CA PRO A 224 5.99 -26.10 -16.65
C PRO A 224 6.87 -26.90 -17.62
N GLY A 225 7.92 -26.26 -18.15
CA GLY A 225 8.82 -26.83 -19.16
C GLY A 225 9.44 -25.84 -20.14
N SER A 226 8.98 -24.59 -20.20
CA SER A 226 9.60 -23.55 -21.04
C SER A 226 10.84 -22.92 -20.39
N PRO A 227 11.82 -22.43 -21.18
CA PRO A 227 13.08 -21.90 -20.66
C PRO A 227 12.84 -20.74 -19.71
N ASN A 228 13.47 -20.80 -18.55
CA ASN A 228 13.29 -19.85 -17.47
C ASN A 228 13.85 -18.47 -17.86
N MET A 229 12.99 -17.45 -17.98
CA MET A 229 13.37 -16.04 -18.20
C MET A 229 13.45 -15.26 -16.88
N ASP A 230 13.50 -15.93 -15.71
CA ASP A 230 13.59 -15.32 -14.38
C ASP A 230 14.90 -14.56 -14.07
N ALA A 231 15.78 -14.30 -15.04
CA ALA A 231 17.12 -13.77 -14.79
C ALA A 231 17.33 -12.30 -15.19
N LEU A 232 16.30 -11.45 -15.11
CA LEU A 232 16.49 -10.00 -15.15
C LEU A 232 15.73 -9.34 -14.00
N GLU A 233 16.39 -9.30 -12.83
CA GLU A 233 16.07 -8.33 -11.78
C GLU A 233 16.36 -6.93 -12.32
N ILE A 234 15.40 -6.35 -13.05
CA ILE A 234 15.43 -4.91 -13.37
C ILE A 234 15.10 -4.18 -12.07
N PRO A 235 15.98 -3.31 -11.55
CA PRO A 235 15.68 -2.49 -10.39
C PRO A 235 14.43 -1.64 -10.68
N LEU A 236 13.33 -1.91 -9.98
CA LEU A 236 12.03 -1.22 -10.08
C LEU A 236 12.07 0.27 -9.69
N ASP A 237 13.25 0.77 -9.33
CA ASP A 237 13.47 2.11 -8.78
C ASP A 237 14.02 3.14 -9.80
N GLN A 238 14.26 2.76 -11.05
CA GLN A 238 14.76 3.68 -12.08
C GLN A 238 13.88 3.65 -13.34
N PRO A 239 13.34 4.80 -13.80
CA PRO A 239 12.75 4.86 -15.13
C PRO A 239 13.85 4.57 -16.18
N PRO A 240 13.53 3.87 -17.29
CA PRO A 240 14.52 3.56 -18.31
C PRO A 240 15.14 4.85 -18.89
N GLU A 241 16.47 4.93 -18.92
CA GLU A 241 17.24 6.15 -19.25
C GLU A 241 17.07 6.66 -20.70
N ASN A 242 16.26 6.03 -21.55
CA ASN A 242 16.09 6.40 -22.95
C ASN A 242 14.63 6.69 -23.30
N LEU A 243 14.17 7.89 -22.95
CA LEU A 243 12.89 8.43 -23.41
C LEU A 243 13.06 9.09 -24.79
N VAL A 244 12.58 8.44 -25.84
CA VAL A 244 12.24 9.12 -27.10
C VAL A 244 10.78 9.51 -26.99
N ALA A 245 10.51 10.83 -27.01
CA ALA A 245 9.17 11.38 -26.97
C ALA A 245 8.33 10.89 -28.17
N ALA A 246 7.24 10.18 -27.89
CA ALA A 246 6.19 9.88 -28.86
C ALA A 246 5.03 10.89 -28.69
N PRO A 247 4.28 11.19 -29.76
CA PRO A 247 3.53 12.43 -29.89
C PRO A 247 2.17 12.42 -29.18
N ASP A 248 1.75 13.63 -28.83
CA ASP A 248 0.46 14.05 -28.24
C ASP A 248 -0.73 13.17 -28.62
N ASN A 249 -1.39 12.61 -27.59
CA ASN A 249 -2.73 12.05 -27.69
C ASN A 249 -3.63 12.63 -26.60
N THR A 250 -4.92 12.70 -26.95
CA THR A 250 -6.09 13.35 -26.32
C THR A 250 -6.36 12.99 -24.84
N PHE A 251 -5.49 12.20 -24.22
CA PHE A 251 -5.64 11.59 -22.90
C PHE A 251 -5.15 12.47 -21.74
N ASP A 252 -4.18 13.36 -22.00
CA ASP A 252 -3.67 14.29 -20.98
C ASP A 252 -4.77 15.21 -20.43
N SER A 253 -5.85 15.45 -21.19
CA SER A 253 -7.01 16.23 -20.73
C SER A 253 -7.93 15.50 -19.76
N LEU A 254 -7.90 14.16 -19.71
CA LEU A 254 -8.70 13.33 -18.78
C LEU A 254 -7.95 13.00 -17.49
N LEU A 255 -6.62 12.90 -17.57
CA LEU A 255 -5.75 12.69 -16.41
C LEU A 255 -5.42 13.99 -15.66
N ASN A 256 -5.56 15.15 -16.32
CA ASN A 256 -5.26 16.46 -15.77
C ASN A 256 -6.48 17.40 -15.82
N PRO A 257 -7.58 17.12 -15.08
CA PRO A 257 -8.74 17.99 -15.05
C PRO A 257 -8.49 19.21 -14.15
N GLY A 258 -7.38 19.91 -14.34
CA GLY A 258 -6.95 21.00 -13.47
C GLY A 258 -6.54 20.53 -12.07
N LEU A 259 -5.40 21.04 -11.59
CA LEU A 259 -5.13 21.10 -10.16
C LEU A 259 -6.37 21.66 -9.45
N PRO A 260 -6.82 21.12 -8.31
CA PRO A 260 -7.79 21.81 -7.47
C PRO A 260 -7.13 23.07 -6.91
N VAL A 261 -7.20 24.15 -7.69
CA VAL A 261 -6.94 25.52 -7.23
C VAL A 261 -8.11 25.86 -6.31
N GLY A 262 -7.96 25.54 -5.03
CA GLY A 262 -8.93 25.91 -3.99
C GLY A 262 -9.39 24.73 -3.14
N MET A 263 -8.50 24.14 -2.36
CA MET A 263 -8.90 23.51 -1.09
C MET A 263 -8.26 24.33 0.02
N SER A 264 -9.11 25.06 0.74
CA SER A 264 -8.76 25.88 1.90
C SER A 264 -8.14 24.99 2.99
N PRO A 265 -7.19 25.48 3.80
CA PRO A 265 -6.56 24.71 4.86
C PRO A 265 -7.50 24.64 6.06
N THR A 266 -8.50 23.77 6.01
CA THR A 266 -9.11 23.26 7.24
C THR A 266 -8.51 21.89 7.50
N GLY A 267 -7.26 21.91 7.96
CA GLY A 267 -6.66 20.77 8.64
C GLY A 267 -7.44 20.53 9.93
N PHE A 268 -8.20 19.44 9.97
CA PHE A 268 -8.53 18.81 11.23
C PHE A 268 -7.22 18.25 11.78
N THR A 269 -6.61 18.98 12.71
CA THR A 269 -5.58 18.42 13.59
C THR A 269 -6.28 17.58 14.66
N PRO A 270 -5.72 16.45 15.11
CA PRO A 270 -6.29 15.68 16.23
C PRO A 270 -6.17 16.35 17.60
N TYR A 271 -5.84 17.65 17.69
CA TYR A 271 -5.48 18.32 18.95
C TYR A 271 -6.61 19.12 19.63
N ASP A 272 -7.82 19.19 19.04
CA ASP A 272 -8.93 19.99 19.61
C ASP A 272 -9.84 19.25 20.61
N LEU A 273 -9.39 18.15 21.22
CA LEU A 273 -10.19 17.39 22.20
C LEU A 273 -9.68 17.42 23.66
N LEU A 274 -8.81 18.37 24.03
CA LEU A 274 -8.28 18.46 25.40
C LEU A 274 -8.43 19.81 26.12
N GLU A 275 -9.23 20.75 25.63
CA GLU A 275 -9.56 21.97 26.39
C GLU A 275 -11.06 22.27 26.41
N SER A 276 -11.80 21.56 27.26
CA SER A 276 -13.04 22.10 27.83
C SER A 276 -13.32 21.48 29.19
N SER A 277 -12.60 21.98 30.20
CA SER A 277 -13.00 21.83 31.61
C SER A 277 -14.00 22.96 31.92
N PRO A 278 -15.24 22.69 32.35
CA PRO A 278 -16.12 23.73 32.83
C PRO A 278 -15.89 23.93 34.33
N GLU A 279 -15.10 24.94 34.69
CA GLU A 279 -15.30 25.62 35.96
C GLU A 279 -16.47 26.59 35.80
N GLY A 280 -17.57 26.36 36.54
CA GLY A 280 -18.70 27.26 36.53
C GLY A 280 -19.99 26.71 37.13
N MET A 281 -19.95 26.24 38.38
CA MET A 281 -20.92 26.48 39.48
C MET A 281 -20.72 25.50 40.62
#